data_AF-A0A8X6U2Z9-F1
#
_entry.id   AF-A0A8X6U2Z9-F1
#
_cell.length_a   1.000
_cell.length_b   1.000
_cell.length_c   1.000
_cell.angle_alpha   90.00
_cell.angle_beta   90.00
_cell.angle_gamma   90.00
#
_symmetry.space_group_name_H-M   'P 1'
#
loop_
_entity.id
_entity.type
_entity.pdbx_description
1 polymer ?
#
loop_
_entity_poly.entity_id
_entity_poly.type
_entity_poly.pdbx_seq_one_letter_code
_entity_poly.pdbx_strand_id
1 'polypeptide(L)'
;VIARAVRKLKHPSPLPPKPFTFLNKHLPRSPPKPSLSVCVAATGIILKWEMPLYAPAYTYAKFESYELFWYEELQNMPVDSQLWKSMGFVQSLPLPMACTLTMFKDKTIHHFAVRAMDIYKRYGDFSNPVSAFYKEEK
;
A
#
# COMPACT_ATOMS: atom_id res chain seq x y z
N VAL A 1 -10.72 36.47 0.20
CA VAL A 1 -9.47 35.68 0.35
C VAL A 1 -9.71 34.61 1.40
N ILE A 2 -10.03 33.38 0.99
CA ILE A 2 -10.30 32.29 1.95
C ILE A 2 -8.96 31.67 2.30
N ALA A 3 -8.44 31.97 3.48
CA ALA A 3 -7.24 31.32 4.01
C ALA A 3 -7.55 29.82 4.20
N ARG A 4 -6.99 28.97 3.34
CA ARG A 4 -6.97 27.52 3.57
C ARG A 4 -6.15 27.29 4.84
N ALA A 5 -6.80 26.84 5.90
CA ALA A 5 -6.12 26.29 7.06
C ALA A 5 -5.21 25.16 6.58
N VAL A 6 -3.90 25.41 6.56
CA VAL A 6 -2.90 24.36 6.36
C VAL A 6 -2.94 23.51 7.62
N ARG A 7 -3.78 22.47 7.61
CA ARG A 7 -3.69 21.42 8.62
C ARG A 7 -2.25 20.92 8.53
N LYS A 8 -1.48 21.02 9.62
CA LYS A 8 -0.23 20.29 9.76
C LYS A 8 -0.59 18.81 9.70
N LEU A 9 -0.57 18.24 8.49
CA LEU A 9 -0.80 16.82 8.29
C LEU A 9 0.27 16.08 9.09
N LYS A 10 -0.16 15.07 9.85
CA LYS A 10 0.73 14.14 10.53
C LYS A 10 0.91 12.92 9.62
N HIS A 11 2.07 12.27 9.70
CA HIS A 11 2.27 10.99 9.03
C HIS A 11 1.21 9.96 9.48
N PRO A 12 0.83 8.99 8.63
CA PRO A 12 1.37 8.71 7.29
C PRO A 12 1.01 9.77 6.24
N SER A 13 1.88 9.92 5.24
CA SER A 13 1.67 10.87 4.14
C SER A 13 0.47 10.50 3.28
N PRO A 14 -0.30 11.44 2.67
CA PRO A 14 -1.39 11.09 1.79
C PRO A 14 -0.87 10.20 0.66
N LEU A 15 -1.65 9.19 0.28
CA LEU A 15 -1.24 8.22 -0.73
C LEU A 15 -1.16 8.88 -2.11
N PRO A 16 -0.30 8.38 -3.01
CA PRO A 16 -0.23 8.86 -4.39
C PRO A 16 -1.58 8.75 -5.08
N PRO A 17 -1.92 9.68 -5.98
CA PRO A 17 -3.15 9.58 -6.75
C PRO A 17 -3.14 8.32 -7.60
N LYS A 18 -4.33 7.73 -7.78
CA LYS A 18 -4.50 6.59 -8.67
C LYS A 18 -4.26 7.03 -10.13
N PRO A 19 -3.46 6.29 -10.92
CA PRO A 19 -3.30 6.58 -12.34
C PRO A 19 -4.64 6.63 -13.06
N PHE A 20 -4.76 7.52 -14.04
CA PHE A 20 -5.97 7.59 -14.85
C PHE A 20 -6.17 6.26 -15.60
N THR A 21 -7.36 5.69 -15.46
CA THR A 21 -7.76 4.48 -16.19
C THR A 21 -9.08 4.75 -16.88
N PHE A 22 -9.17 4.45 -18.18
CA PHE A 22 -10.42 4.59 -18.92
C PHE A 22 -11.51 3.71 -18.31
N LEU A 23 -12.68 4.31 -18.06
CA LEU A 23 -13.83 3.59 -17.54
C LEU A 23 -14.48 2.79 -18.68
N ASN A 24 -14.36 1.47 -18.62
CA ASN A 24 -15.08 0.57 -19.51
C ASN A 24 -16.15 -0.18 -18.71
N LYS A 25 -17.43 0.13 -19.00
CA LYS A 25 -18.59 -0.45 -18.30
C LYS A 25 -18.81 -1.94 -18.61
N HIS A 26 -18.17 -2.46 -19.66
CA HIS A 26 -18.23 -3.87 -20.02
C HIS A 26 -17.18 -4.71 -19.27
N LEU A 27 -16.24 -4.08 -18.56
CA LEU A 27 -15.26 -4.79 -17.74
C LEU A 27 -15.80 -5.02 -16.32
N PRO A 28 -15.32 -6.07 -15.62
CA PRO A 28 -15.53 -6.21 -14.18
C PRO A 28 -15.07 -4.96 -13.41
N ARG A 29 -15.47 -4.85 -12.15
CA ARG A 29 -15.04 -3.72 -11.30
C ARG A 29 -13.51 -3.71 -11.17
N SER A 30 -12.94 -2.51 -11.02
CA SER A 30 -11.52 -2.36 -10.69
C SER A 30 -11.20 -3.09 -9.38
N PRO A 31 -9.93 -3.48 -9.17
CA PRO A 31 -9.54 -4.20 -7.96
C PRO A 31 -9.96 -3.42 -6.71
N PRO A 32 -10.55 -4.09 -5.70
CA PRO A 32 -10.92 -3.44 -4.46
C PRO A 32 -9.67 -3.09 -3.65
N LYS A 33 -9.86 -2.30 -2.61
CA LYS A 33 -8.83 -1.97 -1.63
C LYS A 33 -8.40 -3.22 -0.83
N PRO A 34 -7.09 -3.56 -0.77
CA PRO A 34 -6.59 -4.61 0.11
C PRO A 34 -6.64 -4.21 1.59
N SER A 35 -6.77 -5.20 2.47
CA SER A 35 -6.56 -5.06 3.91
C SER A 35 -5.12 -5.43 4.24
N LEU A 36 -4.30 -4.44 4.61
CA LEU A 36 -2.87 -4.62 4.92
C LEU A 36 -2.66 -4.65 6.45
N SER A 37 -1.77 -5.54 6.88
CA SER A 37 -1.27 -5.66 8.25
C SER A 37 0.25 -5.79 8.23
N VAL A 38 0.89 -5.34 9.31
CA VAL A 38 2.35 -5.37 9.45
C VAL A 38 2.75 -6.00 10.78
N CYS A 39 3.80 -6.81 10.76
CA CYS A 39 4.41 -7.42 11.92
C CYS A 39 5.93 -7.22 11.86
N VAL A 40 6.55 -6.81 12.96
CA VAL A 40 8.00 -6.71 13.07
C VAL A 40 8.50 -8.00 13.71
N ALA A 41 9.44 -8.68 13.06
CA ALA A 41 10.05 -9.93 13.51
C ALA A 41 11.58 -9.79 13.50
N ALA A 42 12.28 -10.71 14.17
CA ALA A 42 13.75 -10.73 14.19
C ALA A 42 14.37 -10.79 12.78
N THR A 43 13.67 -11.40 11.82
CA THR A 43 14.14 -11.52 10.42
C THR A 43 13.83 -10.30 9.55
N GLY A 44 13.06 -9.32 10.04
CA GLY A 44 12.62 -8.16 9.26
C GLY A 44 11.17 -7.75 9.50
N ILE A 45 10.59 -7.03 8.53
CA ILE A 45 9.18 -6.58 8.58
C ILE A 45 8.34 -7.48 7.67
N ILE A 46 7.33 -8.13 8.24
CA ILE A 46 6.38 -8.98 7.53
C ILE A 46 5.15 -8.15 7.19
N LEU A 47 4.88 -7.98 5.90
CA LEU A 47 3.64 -7.41 5.39
C LEU A 47 2.70 -8.54 5.01
N LYS A 48 1.48 -8.53 5.54
CA LYS A 48 0.43 -9.49 5.18
C LYS A 48 -0.80 -8.74 4.70
N TRP A 49 -1.35 -9.16 3.56
CA TRP A 49 -2.58 -8.58 3.03
C TRP A 49 -3.60 -9.60 2.52
N GLU A 50 -4.85 -9.18 2.60
CA GLU A 50 -6.04 -9.92 2.16
C GLU A 50 -6.90 -9.03 1.27
N MET A 51 -7.64 -9.64 0.35
CA MET A 51 -8.59 -8.92 -0.51
C MET A 51 -10.01 -9.14 0.03
N PRO A 52 -10.87 -8.10 0.06
CA PRO A 52 -12.26 -8.23 0.50
C PRO A 52 -13.08 -8.93 -0.59
N LEU A 53 -12.87 -10.23 -0.76
CA LEU A 53 -13.50 -11.06 -1.78
C LEU A 53 -14.90 -11.56 -1.38
N TYR A 54 -15.61 -10.80 -0.54
CA TYR A 54 -16.99 -11.09 -0.12
C TYR A 54 -18.02 -10.94 -1.27
N ALA A 55 -17.58 -10.53 -2.46
CA ALA A 55 -18.42 -10.37 -3.63
C ALA A 55 -18.46 -11.65 -4.49
N PRO A 56 -19.52 -11.85 -5.31
CA PRO A 56 -19.62 -12.99 -6.23
C PRO A 56 -18.40 -13.15 -7.13
N ALA A 57 -18.12 -14.39 -7.56
CA ALA A 57 -16.91 -14.85 -8.27
C ALA A 57 -16.60 -14.18 -9.64
N TYR A 58 -17.35 -13.17 -10.06
CA TYR A 58 -17.17 -12.44 -11.32
C TYR A 58 -17.19 -10.91 -11.14
N THR A 59 -17.25 -10.44 -9.90
CA THR A 59 -17.31 -9.00 -9.60
C THR A 59 -16.02 -8.29 -10.01
N TYR A 60 -14.90 -8.99 -9.85
CA TYR A 60 -13.57 -8.48 -10.08
C TYR A 60 -12.86 -9.35 -11.12
N ALA A 61 -12.04 -8.72 -11.95
CA ALA A 61 -11.12 -9.44 -12.81
C ALA A 61 -10.04 -10.12 -11.96
N LYS A 62 -9.39 -11.14 -12.51
CA LYS A 62 -8.25 -11.79 -11.84
C LYS A 62 -7.18 -10.75 -11.52
N PHE A 63 -6.67 -10.79 -10.29
CA PHE A 63 -5.54 -9.98 -9.88
C PHE A 63 -4.27 -10.57 -10.48
N GLU A 64 -3.50 -9.72 -11.16
CA GLU A 64 -2.24 -10.09 -11.78
C GLU A 64 -1.09 -9.89 -10.80
N SER A 65 -1.05 -8.73 -10.13
CA SER A 65 0.01 -8.40 -9.18
C SER A 65 -0.44 -7.41 -8.11
N TYR A 66 0.38 -7.27 -7.07
CA TYR A 66 0.26 -6.27 -6.02
C TYR A 66 1.47 -5.35 -6.08
N GLU A 67 1.23 -4.04 -6.07
CA GLU A 67 2.30 -3.04 -6.01
C GLU A 67 2.43 -2.53 -4.58
N LEU A 68 3.64 -2.65 -4.04
CA LEU A 68 3.95 -2.23 -2.68
C LEU A 68 4.59 -0.85 -2.70
N PHE A 69 4.17 0.01 -1.77
CA PHE A 69 4.74 1.32 -1.57
C PHE A 69 5.20 1.49 -0.13
N TRP A 70 6.27 2.25 0.03
CA TRP A 70 6.82 2.55 1.34
C TRP A 70 7.55 3.89 1.39
N TYR A 71 7.77 4.38 2.61
CA TYR A 71 8.78 5.40 2.89
C TYR A 71 9.24 5.33 4.35
N GLU A 72 10.42 5.87 4.63
CA GLU A 72 10.98 6.07 5.98
C GLU A 72 10.58 7.46 6.49
N GLU A 73 9.96 7.55 7.67
CA GLU A 73 9.65 8.82 8.32
C GLU A 73 10.93 9.42 8.92
N LEU A 74 11.30 10.60 8.44
CA LEU A 74 12.41 11.39 9.00
C LEU A 74 11.87 12.52 9.87
N GLN A 75 12.68 12.96 10.83
CA GLN A 75 12.34 14.08 11.70
C GLN A 75 12.07 15.34 10.86
N ASN A 76 10.98 16.03 11.17
CA ASN A 76 10.54 17.27 10.49
C ASN A 76 10.28 17.10 8.97
N MET A 77 10.08 15.88 8.48
CA MET A 77 9.73 15.65 7.08
C MET A 77 8.33 16.24 6.79
N PRO A 78 8.18 17.07 5.74
CA PRO A 78 6.86 17.56 5.34
C PRO A 78 6.04 16.41 4.75
N VAL A 79 4.73 16.43 5.02
CA VAL A 79 3.80 15.42 4.50
C VAL A 79 3.49 15.71 3.02
N ASP A 80 3.98 14.86 2.12
CA ASP A 80 3.74 14.89 0.68
C ASP A 80 3.52 13.48 0.09
N SER A 81 2.54 13.35 -0.80
CA SER A 81 2.32 12.14 -1.60
C SER A 81 3.56 11.62 -2.34
N GLN A 82 4.50 12.50 -2.69
CA GLN A 82 5.75 12.13 -3.36
C GLN A 82 6.74 11.37 -2.47
N LEU A 83 6.49 11.30 -1.15
CA LEU A 83 7.33 10.52 -0.24
C LEU A 83 7.24 9.01 -0.53
N TRP A 84 6.08 8.55 -0.97
CA TRP A 84 5.81 7.14 -1.24
C TRP A 84 6.63 6.64 -2.43
N LYS A 85 7.48 5.65 -2.19
CA LYS A 85 8.29 4.98 -3.22
C LYS A 85 7.71 3.61 -3.54
N SER A 86 7.59 3.28 -4.83
CA SER A 86 7.25 1.93 -5.25
C SER A 86 8.41 1.00 -4.93
N MET A 87 8.13 -0.07 -4.19
CA MET A 87 9.05 -1.17 -3.91
C MET A 87 9.07 -2.19 -5.06
N GLY A 88 8.06 -2.13 -5.94
CA GLY A 88 7.88 -3.04 -7.06
C GLY A 88 6.61 -3.87 -6.96
N PHE A 89 6.51 -4.86 -7.84
CA PHE A 89 5.34 -5.72 -8.02
C PHE A 89 5.58 -7.14 -7.51
N VAL A 90 4.63 -7.67 -6.76
CA VAL A 90 4.57 -9.08 -6.36
C VAL A 90 3.45 -9.74 -7.14
N GLN A 91 3.75 -10.82 -7.87
CA GLN A 91 2.74 -11.58 -8.62
C GLN A 91 1.67 -12.14 -7.67
N SER A 92 0.42 -12.16 -8.12
CA SER A 92 -0.69 -12.63 -7.29
C SER A 92 -0.62 -14.14 -7.07
N LEU A 93 -0.58 -14.58 -5.81
CA LEU A 93 -0.72 -15.97 -5.37
C LEU A 93 -1.97 -16.12 -4.49
N PRO A 94 -2.34 -17.33 -4.01
CA PRO A 94 -3.47 -17.52 -3.11
C PRO A 94 -3.38 -16.64 -1.86
N LEU A 95 -4.50 -16.04 -1.48
CA LEU A 95 -4.62 -15.16 -0.31
C LEU A 95 -4.90 -15.97 0.97
N PRO A 96 -4.47 -15.51 2.16
CA PRO A 96 -3.72 -14.29 2.42
C PRO A 96 -2.28 -14.32 1.87
N MET A 97 -1.84 -13.19 1.35
CA MET A 97 -0.46 -13.01 0.88
C MET A 97 0.41 -12.43 1.99
N ALA A 98 1.65 -12.89 2.08
CA ALA A 98 2.65 -12.31 2.98
C ALA A 98 3.99 -12.13 2.26
N CYS A 99 4.72 -11.08 2.60
CA CYS A 99 6.07 -10.82 2.13
C CYS A 99 6.94 -10.32 3.28
N THR A 100 8.14 -10.86 3.40
CA THR A 100 9.14 -10.41 4.37
C THR A 100 10.09 -9.43 3.70
N LEU A 101 10.19 -8.24 4.28
CA LEU A 101 11.11 -7.20 3.88
C LEU A 101 12.29 -7.16 4.85
N THR A 102 13.49 -7.03 4.31
CA THR A 102 14.75 -6.99 5.07
C THR A 102 15.49 -5.68 4.81
N MET A 103 16.61 -5.45 5.51
CA MET A 103 17.49 -4.29 5.32
C MET A 103 16.87 -2.94 5.73
N PHE A 104 16.26 -2.88 6.91
CA PHE A 104 15.80 -1.63 7.52
C PHE A 104 16.85 -1.06 8.49
N LYS A 105 16.83 0.25 8.68
CA LYS A 105 17.70 0.93 9.65
C LYS A 105 17.14 0.74 11.05
N ASP A 106 18.02 0.59 12.04
CA ASP A 106 17.58 0.52 13.44
C ASP A 106 16.93 1.83 13.90
N LYS A 107 15.84 1.71 14.68
CA LYS A 107 15.08 2.81 15.29
C LYS A 107 14.42 3.77 14.30
N THR A 108 14.00 3.29 13.13
CA THR A 108 13.25 4.09 12.16
C THR A 108 11.78 3.65 12.05
N ILE A 109 10.91 4.62 11.74
CA ILE A 109 9.51 4.36 11.43
C ILE A 109 9.36 4.24 9.92
N HIS A 110 8.73 3.16 9.47
CA HIS A 110 8.42 2.91 8.07
C HIS A 110 6.91 2.85 7.87
N HIS A 111 6.45 3.48 6.80
CA HIS A 111 5.04 3.47 6.39
C HIS A 111 4.89 2.63 5.14
N PHE A 112 3.83 1.82 5.09
CA PHE A 112 3.57 0.88 4.01
C PHE A 112 2.15 0.99 3.51
N ALA A 113 1.97 0.79 2.21
CA ALA A 113 0.67 0.65 1.57
C ALA A 113 0.79 -0.32 0.39
N VAL A 114 -0.31 -0.98 0.04
CA VAL A 114 -0.37 -1.91 -1.09
C VAL A 114 -1.61 -1.65 -1.92
N ARG A 115 -1.50 -1.81 -3.24
CA ARG A 115 -2.65 -1.81 -4.16
C ARG A 115 -2.57 -2.99 -5.11
N ALA A 116 -3.72 -3.46 -5.57
CA ALA A 116 -3.79 -4.54 -6.56
C ALA A 116 -3.79 -3.98 -8.00
N MET A 117 -3.27 -4.76 -8.94
CA MET A 117 -3.40 -4.58 -10.39
C MET A 117 -4.11 -5.81 -10.97
N ASP A 118 -5.13 -5.60 -11.80
CA ASP A 118 -5.77 -6.70 -12.54
C ASP A 118 -5.10 -7.00 -13.89
N ILE A 119 -5.53 -8.08 -14.54
CA ILE A 119 -5.10 -8.48 -15.89
C ILE A 119 -5.35 -7.42 -16.97
N TYR A 120 -6.17 -6.39 -16.70
CA TYR A 120 -6.41 -5.26 -17.61
C TYR A 120 -5.50 -4.06 -17.31
N LYS A 121 -4.48 -4.25 -16.46
CA LYS A 121 -3.54 -3.21 -16.03
C LYS A 121 -4.22 -2.04 -15.31
N ARG A 122 -5.36 -2.30 -14.66
CA ARG A 122 -6.06 -1.29 -13.87
C ARG A 122 -5.64 -1.40 -12.41
N TYR A 123 -5.19 -0.30 -11.84
CA TYR A 123 -4.86 -0.20 -10.43
C TYR A 123 -6.13 -0.10 -9.58
N GLY A 124 -6.17 -0.83 -8.47
CA GLY A 124 -7.15 -0.63 -7.41
C GLY A 124 -6.81 0.56 -6.52
N ASP A 125 -7.65 0.79 -5.52
CA ASP A 125 -7.32 1.71 -4.44
C ASP A 125 -6.25 1.10 -3.53
N PHE A 126 -5.45 1.95 -2.91
CA PHE A 126 -4.49 1.55 -1.88
C PHE A 126 -5.19 1.05 -0.63
N SER A 127 -4.53 0.14 0.09
CA SER A 127 -4.81 -0.18 1.48
C SER A 127 -4.77 1.06 2.36
N ASN A 128 -5.29 0.95 3.59
CA ASN A 128 -4.93 1.94 4.59
C ASN A 128 -3.40 1.88 4.78
N PRO A 129 -2.72 3.03 4.90
CA PRO A 129 -1.33 3.06 5.33
C PRO A 129 -1.20 2.37 6.70
N VAL A 130 -0.17 1.56 6.84
CA VAL A 130 0.24 0.97 8.13
C VAL A 130 1.65 1.41 8.44
N SER A 131 1.95 1.57 9.73
CA SER A 131 3.25 2.02 10.21
C SER A 131 3.91 0.92 11.03
N ALA A 132 5.22 0.76 10.87
CA ALA A 132 6.02 -0.13 11.70
C ALA A 132 7.25 0.62 12.22
N PHE A 133 7.50 0.48 13.52
CA PHE A 133 8.75 0.92 14.12
C PHE A 133 9.72 -0.26 14.11
N TYR A 134 10.79 -0.15 13.34
CA TYR A 134 11.81 -1.19 13.27
C TYR A 134 12.87 -0.96 14.34
N LYS A 135 13.19 -2.01 15.10
CA LYS A 135 14.28 -2.03 16.05
C LYS A 135 14.97 -3.38 15.95
N GLU A 136 16.28 -3.36 15.71
CA GLU A 136 17.08 -4.57 15.65
C GLU A 136 17.17 -5.17 17.07
N GLU A 137 16.75 -6.43 17.22
CA GLU A 137 17.02 -7.18 18.45
C GLU A 137 18.50 -7.54 18.49
N LYS A 138 19.22 -6.97 19.46
CA LYS A 138 20.62 -7.32 19.76
C LYS A 138 20.70 -8.55 20.65
#